data_AF-A0A2E2ETA1-F1
#
_entry.id   AF-A0A2E2ETA1-F1
#
_cell.length_a   1.000
_cell.length_b   1.000
_cell.length_c   1.000
_cell.angle_alpha   90.00
_cell.angle_beta   90.00
_cell.angle_gamma   90.00
#
_symmetry.space_group_name_H-M   'P 1'
#
loop_
_entity.id
_entity.type
_entity.pdbx_description
1 polymer ?
#
loop_
_entity_poly.entity_id
_entity_poly.type
_entity_poly.pdbx_seq_one_letter_code
_entity_poly.pdbx_strand_id
1 'polypeptide(L)'
;MELANKTKTRVYTFGNKKADGNSSMRNLLGGKGANLAEMSAIGIPVPPGFTITTEVCTEYNQLGKDEVINLIQKDVELAVAKIEKTMNTKFGDAKNPLLLSVRSGARVSMPGMMDTVLNLGLNDDVVEGLAKKTKNERFAWDSYRRFVQMYGGVVMGVKAINKEDLDPFEEIIDNLKEKREIALDTDFTVQDLKDLVFDFKKAIYRRIGKEFP
;
A
#
# COMPACT_ATOMS: atom_id res chain seq x y z
N MET A 1 -0.25 43.92 8.93
CA MET A 1 0.29 42.71 9.59
C MET A 1 0.17 41.58 8.59
N GLU A 2 1.26 41.30 7.88
CA GLU A 2 1.33 40.21 6.89
C GLU A 2 1.12 38.88 7.62
N LEU A 3 -0.09 38.33 7.50
CA LEU A 3 -0.29 36.90 7.66
C LEU A 3 0.37 36.25 6.45
N ALA A 4 1.68 36.02 6.57
CA ALA A 4 2.35 35.03 5.74
C ALA A 4 1.53 33.74 5.89
N ASN A 5 0.78 33.38 4.85
CA ASN A 5 0.13 32.09 4.72
C ASN A 5 1.25 31.04 4.80
N LYS A 6 1.56 30.59 6.01
CA LYS A 6 2.53 29.53 6.25
C LYS A 6 1.92 28.30 5.62
N THR A 7 2.41 27.94 4.43
CA THR A 7 2.00 26.71 3.74
C THR A 7 2.17 25.56 4.72
N LYS A 8 1.05 24.98 5.14
CA LYS A 8 1.02 23.91 6.13
C LYS A 8 1.62 22.65 5.51
N THR A 9 2.72 22.16 6.08
CA THR A 9 3.38 20.93 5.60
C THR A 9 2.51 19.71 5.92
N ARG A 10 2.09 18.99 4.87
CA ARG A 10 1.19 17.82 4.98
C ARG A 10 1.88 16.48 4.80
N VAL A 11 3.08 16.47 4.23
CA VAL A 11 3.86 15.26 3.94
C VAL A 11 5.26 15.42 4.52
N TYR A 12 5.68 14.44 5.32
CA TYR A 12 6.98 14.40 5.98
C TYR A 12 7.75 13.17 5.52
N THR A 13 8.91 13.36 4.91
CA THR A 13 9.73 12.25 4.40
C THR A 13 10.70 11.73 5.46
N PHE A 14 11.09 10.46 5.33
CA PHE A 14 12.13 9.80 6.12
C PHE A 14 12.89 8.79 5.25
N GLY A 15 14.11 8.45 5.65
CA GLY A 15 14.96 7.48 4.95
C GLY A 15 16.36 8.01 4.68
N ASN A 16 17.27 7.09 4.34
CA ASN A 16 18.67 7.42 4.03
C ASN A 16 19.35 8.29 5.11
N LYS A 17 19.15 7.89 6.37
CA LYS A 17 19.68 8.56 7.57
C LYS A 17 19.20 10.02 7.75
N LYS A 18 18.05 10.38 7.17
CA LYS A 18 17.46 11.73 7.25
C LYS A 18 15.95 11.62 7.46
N ALA A 19 15.38 12.60 8.14
CA ALA A 19 13.94 12.74 8.28
C ALA A 19 13.53 14.21 8.42
N ASP A 20 12.37 14.56 7.89
CA ASP A 20 11.77 15.90 8.04
C ASP A 20 11.06 16.05 9.40
N GLY A 21 10.79 14.94 10.09
CA GLY A 21 10.13 14.88 11.40
C GLY A 21 10.99 14.21 12.47
N ASN A 22 10.45 14.07 13.68
CA ASN A 22 11.10 13.40 14.81
C ASN A 22 10.07 12.84 15.82
N SER A 23 10.55 12.15 16.85
CA SER A 23 9.72 11.52 17.90
C SER A 23 8.78 12.49 18.64
N SER A 24 9.14 13.77 18.79
CA SER A 24 8.28 14.77 19.46
C SER A 24 7.01 15.10 18.66
N MET A 25 7.00 14.82 17.35
CA MET A 25 5.89 15.12 16.44
C MET A 25 4.82 14.02 16.40
N ARG A 26 4.72 13.19 17.46
CA ARG A 26 3.76 12.08 17.56
C ARG A 26 2.30 12.50 17.35
N ASN A 27 1.94 13.71 17.76
CA ASN A 27 0.59 14.25 17.54
C ASN A 27 0.31 14.57 16.07
N LEU A 28 1.34 14.87 15.28
CA LEU A 28 1.21 15.25 13.87
C LEU A 28 1.44 14.06 12.93
N LEU A 29 2.40 13.19 13.24
CA LEU A 29 2.81 12.06 12.39
C LEU A 29 2.23 10.71 12.83
N GLY A 30 1.52 10.70 13.96
CA GLY A 30 1.16 9.46 14.65
C GLY A 30 2.38 8.76 15.27
N GLY A 31 2.13 7.70 16.05
CA GLY A 31 3.20 6.95 16.72
C GLY A 31 4.16 6.27 15.75
N LYS A 32 3.64 5.65 14.68
CA LYS A 32 4.47 4.96 13.67
C LYS A 32 5.33 5.93 12.86
N GLY A 33 4.73 7.01 12.34
CA GLY A 33 5.45 8.00 11.53
C GLY A 33 6.54 8.72 12.31
N ALA A 34 6.25 9.14 13.55
CA ALA A 34 7.23 9.76 14.43
C ALA A 34 8.40 8.82 14.76
N ASN A 35 8.13 7.54 15.03
CA ASN A 35 9.18 6.55 15.29
C ASN A 35 10.02 6.24 14.05
N LEU A 36 9.42 6.14 12.86
CA LEU A 36 10.17 5.94 11.60
C LEU A 36 11.10 7.12 11.31
N ALA A 37 10.64 8.34 11.57
CA ALA A 37 11.44 9.54 11.45
C ALA A 37 12.62 9.54 12.44
N GLU A 38 12.36 9.20 13.71
CA GLU A 38 13.39 9.07 14.75
C GLU A 38 14.43 8.02 14.39
N MET A 39 14.00 6.80 14.04
CA MET A 39 14.89 5.70 13.64
C MET A 39 15.78 6.11 12.46
N SER A 40 15.22 6.80 11.47
CA SER A 40 16.01 7.28 10.34
C SER A 40 17.00 8.37 10.77
N ALA A 41 16.59 9.32 11.61
CA ALA A 41 17.45 10.40 12.09
C ALA A 41 18.66 9.90 12.91
N ILE A 42 18.48 8.86 13.73
CA ILE A 42 19.57 8.23 14.50
C ILE A 42 20.42 7.24 13.66
N GLY A 43 20.15 7.13 12.36
CA GLY A 43 20.97 6.37 11.42
C GLY A 43 20.65 4.89 11.31
N ILE A 44 19.53 4.41 11.88
CA ILE A 44 19.05 3.05 11.64
C ILE A 44 18.64 2.91 10.17
N PRO A 45 19.01 1.81 9.48
CA PRO A 45 18.63 1.57 8.10
C PRO A 45 17.11 1.31 7.99
N VAL A 46 16.35 2.39 7.82
CA VAL A 46 14.92 2.36 7.55
C VAL A 46 14.70 2.54 6.04
N PRO A 47 13.90 1.68 5.37
CA PRO A 47 13.49 1.91 3.99
C PRO A 47 12.86 3.31 3.82
N PRO A 48 13.23 4.08 2.78
CA PRO A 48 12.73 5.43 2.59
C PRO A 48 11.22 5.46 2.39
N GLY A 49 10.59 6.49 2.91
CA GLY A 49 9.14 6.63 2.92
C GLY A 49 8.71 8.06 3.27
N PHE A 50 7.41 8.24 3.45
CA PHE A 50 6.84 9.48 3.95
C PHE A 50 5.61 9.20 4.82
N THR A 51 5.26 10.20 5.63
CA THR A 51 4.06 10.21 6.48
C THR A 51 3.17 11.37 6.04
N ILE A 52 1.91 11.07 5.76
CA ILE A 52 0.85 12.07 5.62
C ILE A 52 0.35 12.42 7.02
N THR A 53 0.30 13.70 7.37
CA THR A 53 0.00 14.11 8.76
C THR A 53 -1.43 13.73 9.19
N THR A 54 -1.64 13.60 10.49
CA THR A 54 -2.97 13.38 11.07
C THR A 54 -3.94 14.52 10.77
N GLU A 55 -3.42 15.73 10.51
CA GLU A 55 -4.25 16.88 10.18
C GLU A 55 -4.90 16.74 8.80
N VAL A 56 -4.24 16.08 7.85
CA VAL A 56 -4.84 15.74 6.55
C VAL A 56 -6.04 14.82 6.73
N CYS A 57 -6.01 13.92 7.73
CA CYS A 57 -7.17 13.10 8.07
C CYS A 57 -8.34 13.96 8.57
N THR A 58 -8.07 14.97 9.40
CA THR A 58 -9.09 15.93 9.81
C THR A 58 -9.64 16.71 8.62
N GLU A 59 -8.76 17.21 7.75
CA GLU A 59 -9.13 17.93 6.52
C GLU A 59 -9.98 17.04 5.60
N TYR A 60 -9.69 15.73 5.51
CA TYR A 60 -10.44 14.78 4.69
C TYR A 60 -11.89 14.64 5.16
N ASN A 61 -12.09 14.59 6.48
CA ASN A 61 -13.42 14.50 7.07
C ASN A 61 -14.22 15.81 6.96
N GLN A 62 -13.53 16.96 6.89
CA GLN A 62 -14.16 18.28 6.85
C GLN A 62 -14.44 18.79 5.43
N LEU A 63 -13.48 18.60 4.53
CA LEU A 63 -13.49 19.14 3.16
C LEU A 63 -13.92 18.09 2.12
N GLY A 64 -13.82 16.80 2.47
CA GLY A 64 -14.07 15.70 1.56
C GLY A 64 -12.84 15.26 0.76
N LYS A 65 -13.01 14.17 0.02
CA LYS A 65 -11.94 13.45 -0.68
C LYS A 65 -11.23 14.31 -1.72
N ASP A 66 -11.98 14.91 -2.63
CA ASP A 66 -11.41 15.52 -3.84
C ASP A 66 -10.60 16.77 -3.50
N GLU A 67 -11.09 17.59 -2.56
CA GLU A 67 -10.36 18.75 -2.03
C GLU A 67 -9.04 18.34 -1.36
N VAL A 68 -9.05 17.30 -0.53
CA VAL A 68 -7.82 16.85 0.13
C VAL A 68 -6.82 16.26 -0.86
N ILE A 69 -7.27 15.53 -1.88
CA ILE A 69 -6.39 15.05 -2.95
C ILE A 69 -5.70 16.24 -3.61
N ASN A 70 -6.43 17.28 -4.00
CA ASN A 70 -5.86 18.49 -4.59
C ASN A 70 -4.83 19.17 -3.68
N LEU A 71 -5.06 19.15 -2.35
CA LEU A 71 -4.16 19.75 -1.37
C LEU A 71 -2.84 19.00 -1.18
N ILE A 72 -2.81 17.67 -1.35
CA ILE A 72 -1.64 16.84 -1.04
C ILE A 72 -0.98 16.20 -2.25
N GLN A 73 -1.64 16.17 -3.40
CA GLN A 73 -1.19 15.38 -4.56
C GLN A 73 0.27 15.70 -4.93
N LYS A 74 0.59 16.99 -5.10
CA LYS A 74 1.95 17.42 -5.45
C LYS A 74 2.99 17.02 -4.40
N ASP A 75 2.66 17.15 -3.12
CA ASP A 75 3.57 16.81 -2.02
C ASP A 75 3.83 15.29 -1.97
N VAL A 76 2.79 14.48 -2.21
CA VAL A 76 2.90 13.03 -2.31
C VAL A 76 3.74 12.61 -3.52
N GLU A 77 3.49 13.20 -4.70
CA GLU A 77 4.27 12.93 -5.92
C GLU A 77 5.76 13.27 -5.72
N LEU A 78 6.06 14.41 -5.09
CA LEU A 78 7.44 14.80 -4.76
C LEU A 78 8.09 13.83 -3.76
N ALA A 79 7.33 13.35 -2.78
CA ALA A 79 7.82 12.37 -1.81
C ALA A 79 8.10 11.01 -2.47
N VAL A 80 7.23 10.55 -3.37
CA VAL A 80 7.46 9.34 -4.17
C VAL A 80 8.72 9.51 -5.04
N ALA A 81 8.88 10.63 -5.74
CA ALA A 81 10.08 10.90 -6.53
C ALA A 81 11.38 10.90 -5.70
N LYS A 82 11.32 11.35 -4.44
CA LYS A 82 12.45 11.28 -3.51
C LYS A 82 12.79 9.83 -3.13
N ILE A 83 11.79 8.97 -2.94
CA ILE A 83 11.96 7.54 -2.70
C ILE A 83 12.59 6.87 -3.93
N GLU A 84 12.05 7.14 -5.12
CA GLU A 84 12.56 6.63 -6.40
C GLU A 84 14.06 6.93 -6.57
N LYS A 85 14.45 8.19 -6.35
CA LYS A 85 15.86 8.61 -6.40
C LYS A 85 16.74 7.90 -5.37
N THR A 86 16.22 7.68 -4.17
CA THR A 86 16.97 7.04 -3.07
C THR A 86 17.15 5.54 -3.32
N MET A 87 16.12 4.88 -3.82
CA MET A 87 16.10 3.44 -4.08
C MET A 87 16.63 3.06 -5.46
N ASN A 88 16.86 4.05 -6.33
CA ASN A 88 17.18 3.86 -7.74
C ASN A 88 16.17 2.92 -8.42
N THR A 89 14.88 3.20 -8.23
CA THR A 89 13.73 2.45 -8.77
C THR A 89 12.65 3.45 -9.19
N LYS A 90 11.64 3.02 -9.95
CA LYS A 90 10.57 3.92 -10.42
C LYS A 90 9.19 3.29 -10.22
N PHE A 91 8.25 4.06 -9.70
CA PHE A 91 6.88 3.63 -9.44
C PHE A 91 6.14 3.39 -10.76
N GLY A 92 5.57 2.20 -10.93
CA GLY A 92 4.94 1.76 -12.18
C GLY A 92 5.91 1.33 -13.30
N ASP A 93 7.23 1.27 -13.06
CA ASP A 93 8.19 0.84 -14.07
C ASP A 93 8.26 -0.69 -14.18
N ALA A 94 8.03 -1.23 -15.39
CA ALA A 94 7.98 -2.67 -15.65
C ALA A 94 9.35 -3.37 -15.65
N LYS A 95 10.48 -2.66 -15.54
CA LYS A 95 11.83 -3.26 -15.50
C LYS A 95 12.45 -3.16 -14.11
N ASN A 96 12.26 -2.01 -13.46
CA ASN A 96 12.85 -1.72 -12.16
C ASN A 96 11.85 -1.05 -11.22
N PRO A 97 10.81 -1.81 -10.80
CA PRO A 97 9.69 -1.24 -10.08
C PRO A 97 10.03 -0.79 -8.67
N LEU A 98 9.45 0.34 -8.28
CA LEU A 98 9.25 0.72 -6.88
C LEU A 98 7.88 0.22 -6.43
N LEU A 99 7.85 -0.50 -5.31
CA LEU A 99 6.62 -0.93 -4.62
C LEU A 99 6.53 -0.24 -3.26
N LEU A 100 5.32 0.11 -2.85
CA LEU A 100 5.05 0.81 -1.60
C LEU A 100 4.22 -0.04 -0.64
N SER A 101 4.42 0.20 0.66
CA SER A 101 3.51 -0.27 1.70
C SER A 101 2.75 0.91 2.28
N VAL A 102 1.42 0.81 2.37
CA VAL A 102 0.57 1.83 2.98
C VAL A 102 0.08 1.30 4.33
N ARG A 103 0.35 2.07 5.39
CA ARG A 103 0.10 1.66 6.78
C ARG A 103 -0.57 2.80 7.54
N SER A 104 -1.69 2.50 8.20
CA SER A 104 -2.35 3.44 9.10
C SER A 104 -1.51 3.68 10.37
N GLY A 105 -1.52 4.91 10.86
CA GLY A 105 -0.80 5.33 12.06
C GLY A 105 -1.49 6.48 12.77
N ALA A 106 -2.13 6.21 13.90
CA ALA A 106 -2.73 7.23 14.76
C ALA A 106 -1.78 7.67 15.89
N ARG A 107 -2.18 8.71 16.63
CA ARG A 107 -1.46 9.21 17.82
C ARG A 107 -1.32 8.13 18.90
N VAL A 108 -2.41 7.39 19.10
CA VAL A 108 -2.54 6.25 20.00
C VAL A 108 -2.98 5.04 19.17
N SER A 109 -2.52 3.84 19.54
CA SER A 109 -2.95 2.62 18.86
C SER A 109 -4.45 2.42 19.05
N MET A 110 -5.19 2.30 17.95
CA MET A 110 -6.63 2.07 17.97
C MET A 110 -6.93 0.73 17.27
N PRO A 111 -7.64 -0.20 17.92
CA PRO A 111 -8.26 -1.33 17.22
C PRO A 111 -9.22 -0.84 16.13
N GLY A 112 -9.27 -1.51 14.98
CA GLY A 112 -10.18 -1.17 13.88
C GLY A 112 -9.68 -0.11 12.89
N MET A 113 -8.41 0.30 12.95
CA MET A 113 -7.80 1.10 11.87
C MET A 113 -7.63 0.27 10.59
N MET A 114 -7.56 0.94 9.43
CA MET A 114 -7.32 0.32 8.14
C MET A 114 -6.13 -0.64 8.19
N ASP A 115 -6.33 -1.85 7.67
CA ASP A 115 -5.31 -2.89 7.54
C ASP A 115 -4.16 -2.42 6.64
N THR A 116 -2.99 -3.03 6.80
CA THR A 116 -1.82 -2.70 5.97
C THR A 116 -1.99 -3.24 4.56
N VAL A 117 -1.72 -2.39 3.55
CA VAL A 117 -1.61 -2.81 2.15
C VAL A 117 -0.13 -2.87 1.78
N LEU A 118 0.37 -4.04 1.41
CA LEU A 118 1.73 -4.23 0.89
C LEU A 118 1.70 -4.30 -0.63
N ASN A 119 2.87 -4.12 -1.25
CA ASN A 119 3.09 -4.29 -2.70
C ASN A 119 2.25 -3.36 -3.61
N LEU A 120 1.87 -2.19 -3.10
CA LEU A 120 1.21 -1.17 -3.91
C LEU A 120 2.12 -0.73 -5.05
N GLY A 121 1.61 -0.79 -6.28
CA GLY A 121 2.36 -0.56 -7.52
C GLY A 121 2.48 -1.79 -8.41
N LEU A 122 2.06 -2.98 -7.95
CA LEU A 122 1.97 -4.16 -8.81
C LEU A 122 0.80 -4.03 -9.81
N ASN A 123 1.09 -4.31 -11.06
CA ASN A 123 0.14 -4.51 -12.15
C ASN A 123 0.66 -5.62 -13.09
N ASP A 124 -0.06 -5.92 -14.18
CA ASP A 124 0.27 -7.01 -15.10
C ASP A 124 1.66 -6.83 -15.77
N ASP A 125 2.10 -5.60 -16.02
CA ASP A 125 3.43 -5.33 -16.59
C ASP A 125 4.53 -5.38 -15.51
N VAL A 126 4.25 -4.83 -14.34
CA VAL A 126 5.20 -4.71 -13.23
C VAL A 126 5.50 -6.07 -12.60
N VAL A 127 4.53 -6.97 -12.51
CA VAL A 127 4.76 -8.33 -11.96
C VAL A 127 5.76 -9.13 -12.80
N GLU A 128 5.71 -8.98 -14.13
CA GLU A 128 6.67 -9.60 -15.05
C GLU A 128 8.08 -9.02 -14.87
N GLY A 129 8.18 -7.71 -14.63
CA GLY A 129 9.41 -7.04 -14.23
C GLY A 129 10.01 -7.58 -12.94
N LEU A 130 9.16 -7.70 -11.92
CA LEU A 130 9.54 -8.20 -10.61
C LEU A 130 10.03 -9.66 -10.70
N ALA A 131 9.33 -10.50 -11.47
CA ALA A 131 9.72 -11.90 -11.71
C ALA A 131 11.13 -12.00 -12.31
N LYS A 132 11.41 -11.20 -13.35
CA LYS A 132 12.72 -11.15 -14.02
C LYS A 132 13.82 -10.64 -13.08
N LYS A 133 13.55 -9.55 -12.34
CA LYS A 133 14.53 -8.91 -11.44
C LYS A 133 14.92 -9.82 -10.27
N THR A 134 13.95 -10.54 -9.72
CA THR A 134 14.15 -11.45 -8.58
C THR A 134 14.59 -12.86 -9.00
N LYS A 135 14.48 -13.19 -10.30
CA LYS A 135 14.62 -14.55 -10.84
C LYS A 135 13.73 -15.55 -10.11
N ASN A 136 12.55 -15.09 -9.68
CA ASN A 136 11.61 -15.86 -8.90
C ASN A 136 10.18 -15.49 -9.31
N GLU A 137 9.72 -16.13 -10.38
CA GLU A 137 8.39 -15.90 -10.94
C GLU A 137 7.28 -16.24 -9.94
N ARG A 138 7.44 -17.34 -9.19
CA ARG A 138 6.49 -17.73 -8.14
C ARG A 138 6.32 -16.64 -7.08
N PHE A 139 7.41 -16.04 -6.62
CA PHE A 139 7.38 -14.93 -5.64
C PHE A 139 6.62 -13.71 -6.19
N ALA A 140 6.88 -13.34 -7.45
CA ALA A 140 6.24 -12.17 -8.04
C ALA A 140 4.72 -12.36 -8.16
N TRP A 141 4.27 -13.50 -8.68
CA TRP A 141 2.86 -13.81 -8.84
C TRP A 141 2.14 -14.07 -7.51
N ASP A 142 2.80 -14.68 -6.52
CA ASP A 142 2.25 -14.80 -5.16
C ASP A 142 2.11 -13.43 -4.49
N SER A 143 3.09 -12.54 -4.70
CA SER A 143 3.00 -11.15 -4.23
C SER A 143 1.86 -10.40 -4.90
N TYR A 144 1.60 -10.68 -6.19
CA TYR A 144 0.55 -10.01 -6.94
C TYR A 144 -0.85 -10.51 -6.55
N ARG A 145 -1.08 -11.81 -6.44
CA ARG A 145 -2.39 -12.32 -5.96
C ARG A 145 -2.73 -11.81 -4.56
N ARG A 146 -1.75 -11.76 -3.65
CA ARG A 146 -1.91 -11.18 -2.31
C ARG A 146 -2.22 -9.69 -2.37
N PHE A 147 -1.56 -8.94 -3.25
CA PHE A 147 -1.84 -7.52 -3.44
C PHE A 147 -3.28 -7.28 -3.93
N VAL A 148 -3.73 -8.02 -4.95
CA VAL A 148 -5.10 -7.90 -5.47
C VAL A 148 -6.13 -8.22 -4.39
N GLN A 149 -5.90 -9.28 -3.60
CA GLN A 149 -6.73 -9.61 -2.44
C GLN A 149 -6.74 -8.50 -1.38
N MET A 150 -5.56 -8.05 -0.92
CA MET A 150 -5.45 -7.01 0.11
C MET A 150 -6.08 -5.69 -0.35
N TYR A 151 -5.78 -5.24 -1.56
CA TYR A 151 -6.31 -3.98 -2.09
C TYR A 151 -7.81 -4.08 -2.38
N GLY A 152 -8.25 -5.21 -2.95
CA GLY A 152 -9.66 -5.52 -3.17
C GLY A 152 -10.47 -5.47 -1.88
N GLY A 153 -9.99 -6.14 -0.82
CA GLY A 153 -10.67 -6.14 0.48
C GLY A 153 -10.58 -4.82 1.24
N VAL A 154 -9.38 -4.25 1.38
CA VAL A 154 -9.13 -3.09 2.25
C VAL A 154 -9.50 -1.77 1.60
N VAL A 155 -9.20 -1.59 0.31
CA VAL A 155 -9.37 -0.31 -0.40
C VAL A 155 -10.67 -0.30 -1.21
N MET A 156 -10.96 -1.39 -1.92
CA MET A 156 -12.15 -1.48 -2.78
C MET A 156 -13.39 -2.00 -2.03
N GLY A 157 -13.24 -2.43 -0.77
CA GLY A 157 -14.34 -2.84 0.09
C GLY A 157 -14.96 -4.19 -0.25
N VAL A 158 -14.26 -5.03 -1.04
CA VAL A 158 -14.73 -6.36 -1.43
C VAL A 158 -14.51 -7.32 -0.26
N LYS A 159 -15.51 -7.42 0.60
CA LYS A 159 -15.49 -8.29 1.80
C LYS A 159 -16.72 -9.21 1.82
N ALA A 160 -16.70 -10.16 2.75
CA ALA A 160 -17.86 -10.96 3.11
C ALA A 160 -19.03 -10.03 3.51
N ILE A 161 -20.25 -10.33 3.05
CA ILE A 161 -21.44 -9.51 3.33
C ILE A 161 -21.90 -9.75 4.77
N ASN A 162 -21.95 -11.02 5.17
CA ASN A 162 -22.22 -11.42 6.54
C ASN A 162 -20.93 -11.85 7.25
N LYS A 163 -20.93 -11.80 8.58
CA LYS A 163 -19.78 -12.25 9.40
C LYS A 163 -19.52 -13.76 9.31
N GLU A 164 -20.53 -14.51 8.90
CA GLU A 164 -20.50 -15.96 8.77
C GLU A 164 -20.06 -16.41 7.37
N ASP A 165 -20.09 -15.50 6.39
CA ASP A 165 -19.66 -15.79 5.03
C ASP A 165 -18.13 -15.78 4.95
N LEU A 166 -17.59 -16.65 4.10
CA LEU A 166 -16.17 -16.66 3.78
C LEU A 166 -15.78 -15.38 3.04
N ASP A 167 -14.53 -14.97 3.23
CA ASP A 167 -13.95 -13.92 2.40
C ASP A 167 -13.98 -14.37 0.92
N PRO A 168 -14.44 -13.51 0.00
CA PRO A 168 -14.63 -13.90 -1.40
C PRO A 168 -13.35 -14.34 -2.10
N PHE A 169 -12.19 -13.88 -1.64
CA PHE A 169 -10.91 -14.30 -2.20
C PHE A 169 -10.48 -15.66 -1.64
N GLU A 170 -10.74 -15.92 -0.35
CA GLU A 170 -10.49 -17.22 0.27
C GLU A 170 -11.37 -18.33 -0.35
N GLU A 171 -12.64 -18.04 -0.63
CA GLU A 171 -13.53 -18.96 -1.35
C GLU A 171 -12.96 -19.37 -2.72
N ILE A 172 -12.36 -18.43 -3.46
CA ILE A 172 -11.73 -18.70 -4.76
C ILE A 172 -10.46 -19.55 -4.58
N ILE A 173 -9.64 -19.26 -3.56
CA ILE A 173 -8.43 -20.02 -3.25
C ILE A 173 -8.79 -21.46 -2.90
N ASP A 174 -9.76 -21.67 -2.00
CA ASP A 174 -10.18 -23.00 -1.55
C ASP A 174 -10.74 -23.84 -2.71
N ASN A 175 -11.59 -23.23 -3.55
CA ASN A 175 -12.11 -23.89 -4.75
C ASN A 175 -10.99 -24.30 -5.73
N LEU A 176 -9.92 -23.50 -5.88
CA LEU A 176 -8.81 -23.87 -6.74
C LEU A 176 -7.95 -24.98 -6.11
N LYS A 177 -7.74 -24.97 -4.78
CA LYS A 177 -7.05 -26.04 -4.06
C LYS A 177 -7.76 -27.38 -4.25
N GLU A 178 -9.08 -27.41 -4.10
CA GLU A 178 -9.90 -28.61 -4.34
C GLU A 178 -9.76 -29.12 -5.78
N LYS A 179 -9.86 -28.23 -6.77
CA LYS A 179 -9.70 -28.59 -8.20
C LYS A 179 -8.32 -29.14 -8.55
N ARG A 180 -7.28 -28.73 -7.80
CA ARG A 180 -5.91 -29.16 -7.99
C ARG A 180 -5.50 -30.31 -7.06
N GLU A 181 -6.41 -30.75 -6.19
CA GLU A 181 -6.16 -31.79 -5.17
C GLU A 181 -4.94 -31.47 -4.28
N ILE A 182 -4.76 -30.19 -3.93
CA ILE A 182 -3.68 -29.72 -3.04
C ILE A 182 -4.25 -29.22 -1.70
N ALA A 183 -3.42 -29.22 -0.67
CA ALA A 183 -3.83 -28.79 0.67
C ALA A 183 -3.31 -27.39 1.04
N LEU A 184 -2.11 -27.01 0.57
CA LEU A 184 -1.43 -25.80 0.98
C LEU A 184 -1.30 -24.80 -0.17
N ASP A 185 -1.42 -23.51 0.16
CA ASP A 185 -1.09 -22.40 -0.76
C ASP A 185 0.34 -22.48 -1.34
N THR A 186 1.24 -23.15 -0.62
CA THR A 186 2.62 -23.35 -1.08
C THR A 186 2.71 -24.26 -2.30
N ASP A 187 1.71 -25.12 -2.49
CA ASP A 187 1.69 -26.15 -3.53
C ASP A 187 1.15 -25.62 -4.87
N PHE A 188 0.60 -24.39 -4.89
CA PHE A 188 0.21 -23.72 -6.12
C PHE A 188 1.40 -23.54 -7.07
N THR A 189 1.18 -23.89 -8.34
CA THR A 189 2.11 -23.59 -9.43
C THR A 189 2.07 -22.12 -9.79
N VAL A 190 3.05 -21.64 -10.57
CA VAL A 190 3.02 -20.28 -11.11
C VAL A 190 1.76 -20.01 -11.93
N GLN A 191 1.31 -20.99 -12.72
CA GLN A 191 0.10 -20.83 -13.53
C GLN A 191 -1.14 -20.68 -12.64
N ASP A 192 -1.23 -21.46 -11.56
CA ASP A 192 -2.34 -21.32 -10.61
C ASP A 192 -2.36 -19.92 -9.96
N LEU A 193 -1.20 -19.36 -9.64
CA LEU A 193 -1.10 -18.00 -9.10
C LEU A 193 -1.56 -16.94 -10.13
N LYS A 194 -1.24 -17.12 -11.42
CA LYS A 194 -1.74 -16.26 -12.51
C LYS A 194 -3.26 -16.36 -12.64
N ASP A 195 -3.79 -17.58 -12.60
CA ASP A 195 -5.23 -17.85 -12.68
C ASP A 195 -5.97 -17.22 -11.48
N LEU A 196 -5.41 -17.31 -10.26
CA LEU A 196 -5.96 -16.64 -9.07
C LEU A 196 -6.01 -15.12 -9.23
N VAL A 197 -4.95 -14.49 -9.76
CA VAL A 197 -4.96 -13.04 -10.03
C VAL A 197 -6.12 -12.68 -10.96
N PHE A 198 -6.29 -13.44 -12.04
CA PHE A 198 -7.39 -13.23 -12.99
C PHE A 198 -8.76 -13.38 -12.33
N ASP A 199 -8.97 -14.46 -11.59
CA ASP A 199 -10.24 -14.73 -10.92
C ASP A 199 -10.55 -13.69 -9.83
N PHE A 200 -9.54 -13.21 -9.10
CA PHE A 200 -9.70 -12.14 -8.11
C PHE A 200 -10.13 -10.82 -8.76
N LYS A 201 -9.47 -10.38 -9.85
CA LYS A 201 -9.87 -9.18 -10.58
C LYS A 201 -11.31 -9.29 -11.10
N LYS A 202 -11.68 -10.47 -11.60
CA LYS A 202 -13.04 -10.75 -12.06
C LYS A 202 -14.05 -10.72 -10.93
N ALA A 203 -13.71 -11.26 -9.76
CA ALA A 203 -14.56 -11.23 -8.57
C ALA A 203 -14.79 -9.79 -8.08
N ILE A 204 -13.74 -8.96 -8.08
CA ILE A 204 -13.83 -7.53 -7.77
C ILE A 204 -14.81 -6.86 -8.73
N TYR A 205 -14.62 -7.01 -10.04
CA TYR A 205 -15.50 -6.41 -11.05
C TYR A 205 -16.96 -6.85 -10.88
N ARG A 206 -17.20 -8.16 -10.67
CA ARG A 206 -18.55 -8.70 -10.46
C ARG A 206 -19.25 -8.13 -9.24
N ARG A 207 -18.52 -7.89 -8.14
CA ARG A 207 -19.10 -7.45 -6.87
C ARG A 207 -19.36 -5.95 -6.82
N ILE A 208 -18.48 -5.13 -7.40
CA ILE A 208 -18.58 -3.67 -7.25
C ILE A 208 -18.66 -2.88 -8.58
N GLY A 209 -18.64 -3.57 -9.72
CA GLY A 209 -18.75 -2.95 -11.04
C GLY A 209 -17.55 -2.09 -11.46
N LYS A 210 -16.39 -2.27 -10.81
CA LYS A 210 -15.15 -1.52 -11.09
C LYS A 210 -14.01 -2.49 -11.34
N GLU A 211 -13.20 -2.17 -12.34
CA GLU A 211 -11.98 -2.92 -12.62
C GLU A 211 -10.94 -2.68 -11.52
N PHE A 212 -10.05 -3.65 -11.34
CA PHE A 212 -8.89 -3.47 -10.49
C PHE A 212 -7.96 -2.44 -11.14
N PRO A 213 -7.56 -1.37 -10.41
CA PRO A 213 -6.78 -0.27 -10.97
C PRO A 213 -5.33 -0.64 -11.29
#